data_AF-A0AAD8NUK1-F1
#
_entry.id   AF-A0AAD8NUK1-F1
#
_cell.length_a   1.000
_cell.length_b   1.000
_cell.length_c   1.000
_cell.angle_alpha   90.00
_cell.angle_beta   90.00
_cell.angle_gamma   90.00
#
_symmetry.space_group_name_H-M   'P 1'
#
loop_
_entity.id
_entity.type
_entity.pdbx_description
1 polymer ?
#
loop_
_entity_poly.entity_id
_entity_poly.type
_entity_poly.pdbx_seq_one_letter_code
_entity_poly.pdbx_strand_id
1 'polypeptide(L)' 'MLQLFFAVAFSAVPLTLYIPPIRSLSLFVGSFQQLLHHITVYVLHLCPRLRLAFSRIFSPILRSQFRVR' A
#
# COMPACT_ATOMS: atom_id res chain seq x y z
N MET A 1 -13.30 35.79 17.54
CA MET A 1 -12.04 35.06 17.22
C MET A 1 -11.89 33.78 18.05
N LEU A 2 -11.98 33.81 19.39
CA LEU A 2 -11.86 32.62 20.24
C LEU A 2 -12.95 31.54 20.01
N GLN A 3 -14.17 31.93 19.62
CA GLN A 3 -15.25 30.99 19.31
C GLN A 3 -14.91 30.02 18.18
N LEU A 4 -14.21 30.48 17.12
CA LEU A 4 -13.77 29.62 16.02
C LEU A 4 -12.73 28.61 16.50
N PHE A 5 -11.84 29.04 17.40
CA PHE A 5 -10.82 28.16 17.98
C PHE A 5 -11.44 27.03 18.82
N PHE A 6 -12.42 27.36 19.66
CA PHE A 6 -13.16 26.35 20.42
C PHE A 6 -13.98 25.44 19.49
N ALA A 7 -14.66 25.97 18.48
CA ALA A 7 -15.42 25.17 17.52
C ALA A 7 -14.54 24.15 16.78
N VAL A 8 -13.35 24.56 16.34
CA VAL A 8 -12.37 23.66 15.69
C VAL A 8 -11.84 22.62 16.69
N ALA A 9 -11.50 23.03 17.91
CA ALA A 9 -11.03 22.11 18.94
C ALA A 9 -12.09 21.05 19.30
N PHE A 10 -13.34 21.45 19.54
CA PHE A 10 -14.45 20.54 19.83
C PHE A 10 -14.82 19.63 18.66
N SER A 11 -14.61 20.08 17.42
CA SER A 11 -14.79 19.24 16.22
C SER A 11 -13.65 18.24 16.00
N ALA A 12 -12.41 18.62 16.36
CA ALA A 12 -11.24 17.77 16.23
C ALA A 12 -11.15 16.68 17.31
N VAL A 13 -11.69 16.91 18.52
CA VAL A 13 -11.73 15.93 19.62
C VAL A 13 -12.30 14.57 19.21
N PRO A 14 -13.52 14.46 18.63
CA PRO A 14 -14.03 13.18 18.17
C PRO A 14 -13.20 12.59 17.01
N LEU A 15 -12.58 13.41 16.15
CA LEU A 15 -11.67 12.94 15.10
C LEU A 15 -10.40 12.29 15.67
N THR A 16 -9.86 12.86 16.76
CA THR A 16 -8.69 12.31 17.45
C THR A 16 -9.02 11.05 18.26
N LEU A 17 -10.27 10.89 18.70
CA LEU A 17 -10.76 9.65 19.31
C LEU A 17 -11.13 8.58 18.27
N TYR A 18 -11.44 8.99 17.04
CA TYR A 18 -11.73 8.06 15.93
C TYR A 18 -10.46 7.38 15.40
N ILE A 19 -9.33 8.09 15.41
CA ILE A 19 -8.03 7.50 15.10
C ILE A 19 -7.63 6.68 16.34
N PRO A 20 -7.61 5.35 16.23
CA PRO A 20 -7.34 4.55 17.41
C PRO A 20 -5.87 4.81 17.82
N PRO A 21 -5.59 4.95 19.13
CA PRO A 21 -4.32 5.44 19.65
C PRO A 21 -3.13 4.64 19.10
N ILE A 22 -1.90 5.16 19.15
CA ILE A 22 -0.68 4.52 18.59
C ILE A 22 -0.54 3.01 18.97
N ARG A 23 -1.11 2.58 20.10
CA ARG A 23 -1.26 1.16 20.48
C ARG A 23 -2.05 0.31 19.49
N SER A 24 -3.19 0.75 18.97
CA SER A 24 -3.91 0.01 17.93
C SER A 24 -3.17 0.02 16.61
N LEU A 25 -2.37 1.06 16.32
CA LEU A 25 -1.47 1.04 15.17
C LEU A 25 -0.43 -0.07 15.31
N SER A 26 0.07 -0.37 16.51
CA SER A 26 0.98 -1.53 16.68
C SER A 26 0.30 -2.87 16.41
N LEU A 27 -0.96 -3.06 16.84
CA LEU A 27 -1.75 -4.26 16.52
C LEU A 27 -2.10 -4.34 15.03
N PHE A 28 -2.43 -3.20 14.43
CA PHE A 28 -2.70 -3.07 13.00
C PHE A 28 -1.46 -3.37 12.17
N VAL A 29 -0.30 -2.83 12.55
CA VAL A 29 1.00 -3.11 11.92
C VAL A 29 1.35 -4.58 12.04
N GLY A 30 1.09 -5.22 13.20
CA GLY A 30 1.25 -6.68 13.35
C GLY A 30 0.38 -7.46 12.36
N SER A 31 -0.90 -7.14 12.28
CA SER A 31 -1.83 -7.78 11.32
C SER A 31 -1.45 -7.50 9.86
N PHE A 32 -1.03 -6.28 9.54
CA PHE A 32 -0.57 -5.89 8.20
C PHE A 32 0.72 -6.58 7.83
N GLN A 33 1.66 -6.73 8.76
CA GLN A 33 2.90 -7.46 8.53
C GLN A 33 2.62 -8.93 8.24
N GLN A 34 1.67 -9.56 8.95
CA GLN A 34 1.26 -10.92 8.67
C GLN A 34 0.58 -11.06 7.30
N LEU A 35 -0.31 -10.12 6.96
CA LEU A 35 -0.95 -10.05 5.64
C LEU A 35 0.08 -9.87 4.53
N LEU A 36 0.99 -8.90 4.68
CA LEU A 36 2.07 -8.62 3.75
C LEU A 36 3.04 -9.80 3.63
N HIS A 37 3.34 -10.52 4.71
CA HIS A 37 4.15 -11.71 4.66
C HIS A 37 3.48 -12.80 3.81
N HIS A 38 2.19 -13.04 4.03
CA HIS A 38 1.44 -14.02 3.24
C HIS A 38 1.32 -13.62 1.76
N ILE A 39 1.05 -12.34 1.49
CA ILE A 39 1.05 -11.79 0.12
C ILE A 39 2.44 -11.92 -0.49
N THR A 40 3.49 -11.62 0.25
CA THR A 40 4.87 -11.67 -0.26
C THR A 40 5.25 -13.09 -0.60
N VAL A 41 4.96 -14.08 0.26
CA VAL A 41 5.23 -15.51 -0.03
C VAL A 41 4.43 -15.99 -1.23
N TYR A 42 3.14 -15.63 -1.32
CA TYR A 42 2.30 -15.94 -2.47
C TYR A 42 2.85 -15.31 -3.75
N VAL A 43 3.13 -14.01 -3.71
CA VAL A 43 3.72 -13.26 -4.82
C VAL A 43 5.09 -13.83 -5.16
N LEU A 44 5.95 -14.21 -4.21
CA LEU A 44 7.27 -14.80 -4.48
C LEU A 44 7.17 -16.11 -5.24
N HIS A 45 6.14 -16.92 -4.96
CA HIS A 45 5.85 -18.13 -5.72
C HIS A 45 5.31 -17.84 -7.13
N LEU A 46 4.48 -16.81 -7.28
CA LEU A 46 3.93 -16.40 -8.57
C LEU A 46 4.94 -15.59 -9.41
N CYS A 47 5.86 -14.87 -8.78
CA CYS A 47 6.83 -13.95 -9.37
C CYS A 47 7.73 -14.61 -10.41
N PRO A 48 8.33 -15.80 -10.20
CA PRO A 48 9.15 -16.43 -11.24
C PRO A 48 8.32 -16.80 -12.47
N ARG A 49 7.07 -17.26 -12.28
CA ARG A 49 6.18 -17.60 -13.40
C ARG A 49 5.72 -16.35 -14.15
N LEU A 50 5.32 -15.31 -13.42
CA LEU A 50 4.94 -14.02 -13.99
C LEU A 50 6.12 -13.37 -14.69
N ARG A 51 7.32 -13.39 -14.12
CA ARG A 51 8.54 -12.84 -14.72
C ARG A 51 8.91 -13.53 -16.02
N LEU A 52 8.78 -14.86 -16.09
CA LEU A 52 9.00 -15.61 -17.33
C LEU A 52 7.95 -15.29 -18.39
N ALA A 53 6.66 -15.26 -18.02
CA ALA A 53 5.58 -14.88 -18.93
C ALA A 53 5.74 -13.44 -19.42
N PHE A 54 6.09 -12.53 -18.51
CA PHE A 54 6.36 -11.13 -18.83
C PHE A 54 7.56 -11.00 -19.75
N SER A 55 8.67 -11.70 -19.50
CA SER A 55 9.83 -11.73 -20.40
C SER A 55 9.45 -12.21 -21.80
N ARG A 56 8.57 -13.21 -21.92
CA ARG A 56 8.09 -13.69 -23.23
C ARG A 56 7.25 -12.66 -23.97
N ILE A 57 6.40 -11.90 -23.26
CA ILE A 57 5.53 -10.87 -23.85
C ILE A 57 6.32 -9.59 -24.14
N PHE A 58 7.21 -9.18 -23.24
CA PHE A 58 7.98 -7.94 -23.36
C PHE A 58 9.13 -8.06 -24.36
N SER A 59 9.71 -9.25 -24.57
CA SER A 59 10.79 -9.44 -25.56
C SER A 59 10.42 -8.99 -27.00
N PRO A 60 9.26 -9.39 -27.58
CA PRO A 60 8.86 -8.91 -28.89
C PRO A 60 8.47 -7.43 -28.89
N ILE A 61 7.91 -6.91 -27.80
CA ILE A 61 7.53 -5.49 -27.66
C ILE A 61 8.77 -4.59 -27.58
N LEU A 62 9.79 -4.98 -26.81
CA LEU A 62 11.08 -4.28 -26.76
C LEU A 62 11.79 -4.32 -28.11
N ARG A 63 11.76 -5.47 -28.80
CA ARG A 63 12.35 -5.60 -30.15
C ARG A 63 11.61 -4.79 -31.21
N SER A 64 10.29 -4.66 -31.13
CA SER A 64 9.54 -3.81 -32.06
C SER A 64 9.81 -2.33 -31.80
N GLN A 65 9.86 -1.91 -30.53
CA GLN A 65 10.21 -0.53 -30.15
C GLN A 65 11.62 -0.12 -30.59
N PHE A 66 12.61 -1.03 -30.52
CA PHE A 66 13.97 -0.76 -30.98
C PHE A 66 14.15 -0.81 -32.52
N ARG A 67 13.17 -1.30 -33.28
CA ARG A 67 13.21 -1.35 -34.75
C ARG A 67 12.55 -0.14 -35.41
N VAL A 68 11.71 0.58 -34.69
CA VAL A 68 10.98 1.78 -35.18
C VAL A 68 11.76 3.08 -34.91
N ARG A 69 12.94 2.99 -34.29
CA ARG A 69 13.85 4.12 -34.03
C ARG A 69 15.13 3.95 -34.83
#